data_AF-A0A1G0EJQ4-F1
#
_entry.id   AF-A0A1G0EJQ4-F1
#
_cell.length_a   1.000
_cell.length_b   1.000
_cell.length_c   1.000
_cell.angle_alpha   90.00
_cell.angle_beta   90.00
_cell.angle_gamma   90.00
#
_symmetry.space_group_name_H-M   'P 1'
#
loop_
_entity.id
_entity.type
_entity.pdbx_description
1 polymer ?
#
loop_
_entity_poly.entity_id
_entity_poly.type
_entity_poly.pdbx_seq_one_letter_code
_entity_poly.pdbx_strand_id
1 'polypeptide(L)'
;MIPATINITAAEQVGDYALRLSFDDGTVQTVDFKPFLSLSRHPAIRAYLEPERFAGFSIEYGELVWGDYDLCFPIADLYRNRLMSDTELEAAA
;
A
#
# COMPACT_ATOMS: atom_id res chain seq x y z
N MET A 1 14.20 14.11 7.23
CA MET A 1 13.24 14.35 8.33
C MET A 1 11.87 14.08 7.71
N ILE A 2 11.15 13.03 8.14
CA ILE A 2 9.76 12.83 7.71
C ILE A 2 8.89 13.77 8.56
N PRO A 3 7.89 14.47 7.99
CA PRO A 3 6.95 15.25 8.78
C PRO A 3 6.32 14.38 9.86
N ALA A 4 6.05 14.94 11.04
CA ALA A 4 5.61 14.18 12.21
C ALA A 4 4.26 13.44 12.00
N THR A 5 3.48 13.87 11.01
CA THR A 5 2.20 13.28 10.61
C THR A 5 2.01 13.52 9.12
N ILE A 6 2.23 12.50 8.28
CA ILE A 6 1.79 12.49 6.88
C ILE A 6 0.54 11.64 6.83
N ASN A 7 -0.51 12.11 6.15
CA ASN A 7 -1.76 11.36 5.97
C ASN A 7 -2.10 11.26 4.48
N ILE A 8 -2.61 10.10 4.06
CA ILE A 8 -3.19 9.93 2.72
C ILE A 8 -4.56 10.59 2.73
N THR A 9 -4.72 11.59 1.86
CA THR A 9 -5.99 12.33 1.70
C THR A 9 -6.83 11.75 0.56
N ALA A 10 -6.18 11.15 -0.44
CA ALA A 10 -6.86 10.50 -1.54
C ALA A 10 -6.01 9.35 -2.11
N ALA A 11 -6.69 8.32 -2.61
CA ALA A 11 -6.08 7.20 -3.29
C ALA A 11 -6.88 6.92 -4.57
N GLU A 12 -6.20 6.92 -5.70
CA GLU A 12 -6.78 6.69 -7.02
C GLU A 12 -6.10 5.50 -7.67
N GLN A 13 -6.86 4.54 -8.19
CA GLN A 13 -6.30 3.47 -8.99
C GLN A 13 -5.97 3.96 -10.39
N VAL A 14 -4.69 3.91 -10.76
CA VAL A 14 -4.18 4.42 -12.05
C VAL A 14 -3.66 3.32 -12.98
N GLY A 15 -3.63 2.06 -12.52
CA GLY A 15 -3.27 0.89 -13.32
C GLY A 15 -3.79 -0.40 -12.68
N ASP A 16 -3.48 -1.56 -13.25
CA ASP A 16 -4.00 -2.85 -12.79
C ASP A 16 -3.76 -3.08 -11.28
N TYR A 17 -2.57 -2.73 -10.78
CA TYR A 17 -2.22 -2.79 -9.35
C TYR A 17 -1.41 -1.56 -8.91
N ALA A 18 -1.62 -0.43 -9.58
CA ALA A 18 -0.93 0.83 -9.27
C ALA A 18 -1.92 1.79 -8.63
N LEU A 19 -1.57 2.31 -7.45
CA LEU A 19 -2.35 3.36 -6.79
C LEU A 19 -1.55 4.65 -6.72
N ARG A 20 -2.24 5.73 -7.04
CA ARG A 20 -1.78 7.09 -6.89
C ARG A 20 -2.32 7.64 -5.59
N LEU A 21 -1.44 7.81 -4.63
CA LEU A 21 -1.71 8.32 -3.29
C LEU A 21 -1.39 9.80 -3.26
N SER A 22 -2.35 10.59 -2.78
CA SER A 22 -2.16 12.01 -2.51
C SER A 22 -2.06 12.19 -1.00
N PHE A 23 -1.04 12.90 -0.56
CA PHE A 23 -0.80 13.21 0.84
C PHE A 23 -1.28 14.62 1.17
N ASP A 24 -1.54 14.89 2.45
CA ASP A 24 -2.00 16.21 2.90
C ASP A 24 -0.98 17.33 2.69
N ASP A 25 0.31 17.00 2.66
CA ASP A 25 1.41 17.91 2.33
C ASP A 25 1.42 18.35 0.85
N GLY A 26 0.54 17.79 0.02
CA GLY A 26 0.49 18.03 -1.43
C GLY A 26 1.43 17.13 -2.23
N THR A 27 2.21 16.28 -1.55
CA THR A 27 2.98 15.22 -2.19
C THR A 27 2.05 14.19 -2.81
N VAL A 28 2.39 13.71 -4.01
CA VAL A 28 1.66 12.63 -4.69
C VAL A 28 2.64 11.53 -5.03
N GLN A 29 2.29 10.29 -4.71
CA GLN A 29 3.09 9.10 -4.95
C GLN A 29 2.31 8.09 -5.76
N THR A 30 2.93 7.59 -6.82
CA THR A 30 2.42 6.43 -7.54
C THR A 30 3.18 5.21 -7.06
N VAL A 31 2.44 4.28 -6.46
CA VAL A 31 2.97 3.08 -5.84
C VAL A 31 2.42 1.86 -6.59
N ASP A 32 3.32 1.04 -7.11
CA ASP A 32 3.01 -0.20 -7.82
C ASP A 32 3.02 -1.38 -6.86
N PHE A 33 1.85 -1.89 -6.52
CA PHE A 33 1.68 -3.04 -5.63
C PHE A 33 1.88 -4.37 -6.36
N LYS A 34 1.85 -4.38 -7.70
CA LYS A 34 2.04 -5.60 -8.52
C LYS A 34 3.24 -6.47 -8.12
N PRO A 35 4.49 -5.94 -8.06
CA PRO A 35 5.64 -6.74 -7.70
C PRO A 35 5.56 -7.23 -6.25
N PHE A 36 5.01 -6.42 -5.32
CA PHE A 36 4.81 -6.83 -3.92
C PHE A 36 3.85 -8.01 -3.83
N LEU A 37 2.64 -7.88 -4.39
CA LEU A 37 1.63 -8.95 -4.40
C LEU A 37 2.15 -10.24 -5.06
N SER A 38 2.94 -10.10 -6.14
CA SER A 38 3.50 -11.23 -6.85
C SER A 38 4.69 -11.89 -6.12
N LEU A 39 5.43 -11.15 -5.30
CA LEU A 39 6.54 -11.66 -4.50
C LEU A 39 6.09 -12.19 -3.14
N SER A 40 4.96 -11.73 -2.62
CA SER A 40 4.39 -12.22 -1.37
C SER A 40 4.06 -13.71 -1.45
N ARG A 41 4.57 -14.45 -0.46
CA ARG A 41 4.28 -15.89 -0.28
C ARG A 41 3.01 -16.14 0.55
N HIS A 42 2.46 -15.09 1.16
CA HIS A 42 1.25 -15.19 1.96
C HIS A 42 -0.01 -15.36 1.07
N PRO A 43 -0.83 -16.38 1.33
CA PRO A 43 -2.03 -16.65 0.53
C PRO A 43 -3.07 -15.53 0.62
N ALA A 44 -3.15 -14.82 1.76
CA ALA A 44 -4.01 -13.64 1.93
C ALA A 44 -3.60 -12.51 0.96
N ILE A 45 -2.30 -12.19 0.90
CA ILE A 45 -1.81 -11.15 -0.02
C ILE A 45 -1.98 -11.55 -1.49
N ARG A 46 -1.73 -12.83 -1.83
CA ARG A 46 -1.97 -13.35 -3.19
C ARG A 46 -3.45 -13.26 -3.59
N ALA A 47 -4.39 -13.26 -2.65
CA ALA A 47 -5.80 -13.06 -3.00
C ALA A 47 -6.03 -11.69 -3.63
N TYR A 48 -5.27 -10.64 -3.25
CA TYR A 48 -5.34 -9.32 -3.88
C TYR A 48 -4.72 -9.25 -5.29
N LEU A 49 -4.19 -10.36 -5.83
CA LEU A 49 -3.98 -10.48 -7.27
C LEU A 49 -5.32 -10.55 -8.03
N GLU A 50 -6.44 -10.74 -7.35
CA GLU A 50 -7.75 -10.52 -7.95
C GLU A 50 -8.07 -9.02 -7.94
N PRO A 51 -8.32 -8.39 -9.11
CA PRO A 51 -8.58 -6.96 -9.19
C PRO A 51 -9.81 -6.53 -8.40
N GLU A 52 -10.81 -7.41 -8.22
CA GLU A 52 -11.99 -7.13 -7.39
C GLU A 52 -11.63 -6.94 -5.91
N ARG A 53 -10.70 -7.75 -5.39
CA ARG A 53 -10.20 -7.62 -4.02
C ARG A 53 -9.29 -6.41 -3.89
N PHE A 54 -8.44 -6.18 -4.88
CA PHE A 54 -7.54 -5.03 -4.89
C PHE A 54 -8.29 -3.70 -4.98
N ALA A 55 -9.37 -3.62 -5.75
CA ALA A 55 -10.20 -2.41 -5.87
C ALA A 55 -10.98 -2.08 -4.58
N GLY A 56 -11.05 -3.01 -3.62
CA GLY A 56 -11.70 -2.84 -2.32
C GLY A 56 -10.86 -2.09 -1.28
N PHE A 57 -9.87 -1.30 -1.68
CA PHE A 57 -9.10 -0.48 -0.73
C PHE A 57 -9.97 0.64 -0.14
N SER A 58 -9.65 1.02 1.09
CA SER A 58 -10.25 2.13 1.82
C SER A 58 -9.16 2.91 2.54
N ILE A 59 -9.40 4.21 2.74
CA ILE A 59 -8.51 5.04 3.55
C ILE A 59 -9.13 5.16 4.94
N GLU A 60 -8.43 4.67 5.96
CA GLU A 60 -8.83 4.80 7.36
C GLU A 60 -7.72 5.51 8.14
N TYR A 61 -8.08 6.52 8.92
CA TYR A 61 -7.12 7.31 9.72
C TYR A 61 -5.94 7.91 8.92
N GLY A 62 -6.11 8.11 7.62
CA GLY A 62 -5.06 8.59 6.73
C GLY A 62 -4.14 7.48 6.19
N GLU A 63 -4.38 6.23 6.56
CA GLU A 63 -3.66 5.05 6.10
C GLU A 63 -4.49 4.29 5.06
N LEU A 64 -3.81 3.55 4.19
CA LEU A 64 -4.46 2.75 3.16
C LEU A 64 -4.62 1.32 3.65
N VAL A 65 -5.86 0.86 3.66
CA VAL A 65 -6.27 -0.42 4.23
C VAL A 65 -7.09 -1.19 3.19
N TRP A 66 -6.89 -2.49 3.09
CA TRP A 66 -7.77 -3.37 2.31
C TRP A 66 -8.51 -4.32 3.22
N GLY A 67 -9.81 -4.49 2.95
CA GLY A 67 -10.67 -5.40 3.69
C GLY A 67 -10.73 -5.06 5.20
N ASP A 68 -10.75 -6.10 6.04
CA ASP A 68 -10.76 -6.02 7.50
C ASP A 68 -9.32 -5.93 8.07
N TYR A 69 -8.56 -4.91 7.68
CA TYR A 69 -7.13 -4.78 8.08
C TYR A 69 -6.25 -5.94 7.61
N ASP A 70 -6.67 -6.64 6.57
CA ASP A 70 -5.98 -7.82 6.04
C ASP A 70 -4.72 -7.41 5.23
N LEU A 71 -4.75 -6.20 4.63
CA LEU A 71 -3.57 -5.53 4.09
C LEU A 71 -3.53 -4.07 4.58
N CYS A 72 -2.44 -3.71 5.24
CA CYS A 72 -2.17 -2.34 5.69
C CYS A 72 -0.70 -2.04 5.40
N PHE A 73 -0.41 -0.84 4.89
CA PHE A 73 0.97 -0.40 4.68
C PHE A 73 1.27 0.84 5.51
N PRO A 74 2.47 0.92 6.10
CA PRO A 74 2.92 2.14 6.73
C PRO A 74 2.98 3.27 5.71
N ILE A 75 2.37 4.40 6.02
CA ILE A 75 2.47 5.63 5.21
C ILE A 75 3.93 5.98 4.89
N ALA A 76 4.85 5.77 5.84
CA ALA A 76 6.26 6.06 5.65
C ALA A 76 6.88 5.29 4.47
N ASP A 77 6.46 4.04 4.27
CA ASP A 77 6.92 3.19 3.16
C ASP A 77 6.27 3.61 1.85
N LEU A 78 4.96 3.90 1.85
CA LEU A 78 4.24 4.43 0.69
C LEU A 78 4.83 5.78 0.22
N TYR A 79 5.08 6.68 1.17
CA TYR A 79 5.69 8.00 0.91
C TYR A 79 7.09 7.89 0.32
N ARG A 80 7.88 6.88 0.74
CA ARG A 80 9.23 6.61 0.21
C ARG A 80 9.25 5.73 -1.03
N ASN A 81 8.08 5.27 -1.50
CA ASN A 81 7.96 4.22 -2.52
C ASN A 81 8.73 2.93 -2.19
N ARG A 82 8.82 2.59 -0.90
CA ARG A 82 9.49 1.39 -0.43
C ARG A 82 8.47 0.37 0.06
N LEU A 83 7.78 -0.27 -0.87
CA LEU A 83 6.96 -1.45 -0.54
C LEU A 83 7.80 -2.66 -0.12
N MET A 84 9.11 -2.64 -0.38
CA MET A 84 10.04 -3.69 0.02
C MET A 84 11.13 -3.05 0.86
N SER A 85 10.95 -3.10 2.18
CA SER A 85 12.08 -3.07 3.08
C SER A 85 12.66 -4.48 3.13
N ASP A 86 13.97 -4.61 2.95
CA ASP A 86 14.78 -5.86 2.96
C ASP A 86 14.45 -6.82 4.12
N THR A 87 13.77 -6.32 5.15
CA THR A 87 13.37 -7.00 6.38
C THR A 87 12.06 -7.83 6.29
N GLU A 88 11.17 -7.61 5.32
CA GLU A 88 9.91 -8.40 5.22
C GLU A 88 10.09 -9.82 4.66
N LEU A 89 11.33 -10.20 4.28
CA LEU A 89 11.66 -11.59 3.97
C LEU A 89 11.81 -12.45 5.25
N GLU A 90 12.01 -11.86 6.44
CA GLU A 90 12.33 -12.61 7.67
C GLU A 90 11.16 -12.84 8.63
N ALA A 91 9.97 -12.29 8.40
CA ALA A 91 8.82 -12.46 9.32
C ALA A 91 7.88 -13.63 8.94
N ALA A 92 8.25 -14.44 7.94
CA ALA A 92 7.46 -15.59 7.47
C ALA A 92 8.18 -16.94 7.66
N ALA A 93 9.00 -17.07 8.71
CA ALA A 93 9.64 -18.31 9.14
C ALA A 93 9.00 -18.87 10.42
#